data_AF-A0A5B7ZY04-F1
#
_entry.id   AF-A0A5B7ZY04-F1
#
_cell.length_a   1.000
_cell.length_b   1.000
_cell.length_c   1.000
_cell.angle_alpha   90.00
_cell.angle_beta   90.00
_cell.angle_gamma   90.00
#
_symmetry.space_group_name_H-M   'P 1'
#
loop_
_entity.id
_entity.type
_entity.pdbx_description
1 polymer ?
#
loop_
_entity_poly.entity_id
_entity_poly.type
_entity_poly.pdbx_seq_one_letter_code
_entity_poly.pdbx_strand_id
1 'polypeptide(L)'
;MLQYTKACFCYTCNILCLLHIGSCILIQICHLYTLTIPPYPSMPHQGEILQDAIKNSGISITRIVDELGITRPTIYRKFKEETLDYGFVKRIGDIIGHDFSSEITQPQQSSLPFVSNNVTRFVSSGVTPKPDLLQPVDNDPVKQLLALQTKYIALLEAYNELLLKVYGPK
;
A
#
# COMPACT_ATOMS: atom_id res chain seq x y z
N MET A 1 -20.50 -17.73 -85.30
CA MET A 1 -19.33 -17.72 -84.40
C MET A 1 -19.43 -16.49 -83.51
N LEU A 2 -20.43 -16.34 -82.66
CA LEU A 2 -20.73 -17.08 -81.42
C LEU A 2 -19.55 -17.17 -80.44
N GLN A 3 -19.72 -16.42 -79.34
CA GLN A 3 -19.26 -16.69 -77.97
C GLN A 3 -17.76 -16.56 -77.69
N TYR A 4 -17.30 -15.44 -77.11
CA TYR A 4 -16.21 -15.43 -76.11
C TYR A 4 -16.05 -14.08 -75.35
N THR A 5 -17.00 -13.14 -75.45
CA THR A 5 -16.94 -11.81 -74.79
C THR A 5 -17.71 -11.69 -73.47
N LYS A 6 -17.87 -12.78 -72.70
CA LYS A 6 -18.57 -12.72 -71.40
C LYS A 6 -17.88 -13.43 -70.22
N ALA A 7 -16.74 -14.10 -70.41
CA ALA A 7 -16.15 -14.93 -69.35
C ALA A 7 -14.97 -14.29 -68.59
N CYS A 8 -14.32 -13.24 -69.11
CA CYS A 8 -13.07 -12.74 -68.51
C CYS A 8 -13.26 -11.62 -67.45
N PHE A 9 -14.42 -10.97 -67.41
CA PHE A 9 -14.67 -9.87 -66.46
C PHE A 9 -15.15 -10.33 -65.06
N CYS A 10 -15.35 -11.63 -64.85
CA CYS A 10 -15.96 -12.14 -63.61
C CYS A 10 -14.95 -12.62 -62.56
N TYR A 11 -13.71 -12.99 -62.92
CA TYR A 11 -12.77 -13.60 -61.97
C TYR A 11 -11.89 -12.61 -61.19
N THR A 12 -11.68 -11.39 -61.69
CA THR A 12 -10.87 -10.38 -60.98
C THR A 12 -11.64 -9.59 -59.93
N CYS A 13 -12.98 -9.66 -59.94
CA CYS A 13 -13.83 -9.01 -58.93
C CYS A 13 -13.99 -9.85 -57.65
N ASN A 14 -13.75 -11.17 -57.70
CA ASN A 14 -14.00 -12.07 -56.58
C ASN A 14 -12.86 -12.07 -55.53
N ILE A 15 -11.59 -11.92 -55.95
CA ILE A 15 -10.44 -11.93 -55.03
C ILE A 15 -10.35 -10.62 -54.22
N LEU A 16 -10.74 -9.48 -54.80
CA LEU A 16 -10.73 -8.19 -54.08
C LEU A 16 -11.85 -8.13 -53.02
N CYS A 17 -12.96 -8.85 -53.24
CA CYS A 17 -14.07 -8.92 -52.28
C CYS A 17 -13.74 -9.88 -51.10
N LEU A 18 -13.05 -10.99 -51.36
CA LEU A 18 -12.61 -11.94 -50.32
C LEU A 18 -11.54 -11.35 -49.38
N LEU A 19 -10.67 -10.47 -49.88
CA LEU A 19 -9.69 -9.79 -49.03
C LEU A 19 -10.35 -8.78 -48.07
N HIS A 20 -11.46 -8.17 -48.47
CA HIS A 20 -12.21 -7.22 -47.64
C HIS A 20 -13.10 -7.92 -46.59
N ILE A 21 -13.61 -9.11 -46.90
CA ILE A 21 -14.36 -9.95 -45.96
C ILE A 21 -13.42 -10.52 -44.88
N GLY A 22 -12.19 -10.91 -45.25
CA GLY A 22 -11.17 -11.40 -44.32
C GLY A 22 -10.75 -10.36 -43.27
N SER A 23 -10.60 -9.08 -43.67
CA SER A 23 -10.33 -7.98 -42.74
C SER A 23 -11.51 -7.68 -41.81
N CYS A 24 -12.75 -7.79 -42.28
CA CYS A 24 -13.93 -7.57 -41.44
C CYS A 24 -14.12 -8.67 -40.39
N ILE A 25 -13.84 -9.93 -40.72
CA ILE A 25 -13.96 -11.06 -39.77
C ILE A 25 -12.89 -10.98 -38.67
N LEU A 26 -11.65 -10.58 -39.02
CA LEU A 26 -10.60 -10.36 -38.03
C LEU A 26 -10.90 -9.18 -37.10
N ILE A 27 -11.49 -8.10 -37.60
CA ILE A 27 -11.93 -6.96 -36.78
C ILE A 27 -13.07 -7.38 -35.84
N GLN A 28 -14.03 -8.18 -36.30
CA GLN A 28 -15.15 -8.65 -35.48
C GLN A 28 -14.70 -9.61 -34.36
N ILE A 29 -13.69 -10.47 -34.63
CA ILE A 29 -13.09 -11.35 -33.62
C ILE A 29 -12.24 -10.55 -32.61
N CYS A 30 -11.56 -9.51 -33.06
CA CYS A 30 -10.77 -8.62 -32.18
C CYS A 30 -11.69 -7.79 -31.25
N HIS A 31 -12.85 -7.37 -31.73
CA HIS A 31 -13.86 -6.68 -30.92
C HIS A 31 -14.55 -7.59 -29.89
N LEU A 32 -14.56 -8.91 -30.10
CA LEU A 32 -15.07 -9.88 -29.12
C LEU A 32 -14.05 -10.21 -28.03
N TYR A 33 -12.74 -10.14 -28.31
CA TYR A 33 -11.69 -10.44 -27.33
C TYR A 33 -11.38 -9.30 -26.36
N THR A 34 -11.80 -8.05 -26.65
CA THR A 34 -11.65 -6.91 -25.74
C THR A 34 -12.75 -6.80 -24.68
N LEU A 35 -13.81 -7.62 -24.75
CA LEU A 35 -14.93 -7.59 -23.80
C LEU A 35 -14.82 -8.60 -22.65
N THR A 36 -13.71 -9.34 -22.55
CA THR A 36 -13.54 -10.42 -21.56
C THR A 36 -12.25 -10.32 -20.74
N ILE A 37 -11.78 -9.09 -20.47
CA ILE A 37 -10.82 -8.87 -19.39
C ILE A 37 -11.61 -8.26 -18.23
N PRO A 38 -11.96 -9.03 -17.19
CA PRO A 38 -12.47 -8.42 -15.96
C PRO A 38 -11.40 -7.45 -15.47
N PRO A 39 -11.76 -6.22 -15.05
CA PRO A 39 -10.80 -5.30 -14.49
C PRO A 39 -10.09 -6.02 -13.35
N TYR A 40 -8.77 -6.14 -13.45
CA TYR A 40 -7.95 -6.70 -12.39
C TYR A 40 -8.37 -6.04 -11.07
N PRO A 41 -8.62 -6.80 -10.00
CA PRO A 41 -8.91 -6.22 -8.70
C PRO A 41 -7.65 -5.45 -8.28
N SER A 42 -7.67 -4.14 -8.50
CA SER A 42 -6.69 -3.23 -7.91
C SER A 42 -6.80 -3.44 -6.41
N MET A 43 -5.68 -3.78 -5.77
CA MET A 43 -5.60 -3.81 -4.31
C MET A 43 -6.28 -2.54 -3.78
N PRO A 44 -7.34 -2.67 -2.97
CA PRO A 44 -8.11 -1.51 -2.57
C PRO A 44 -7.17 -0.51 -1.90
N HIS A 45 -7.18 0.72 -2.39
CA HIS A 45 -6.36 1.77 -1.82
C HIS A 45 -6.78 1.97 -0.36
N GLN A 46 -5.82 2.08 0.55
CA GLN A 46 -6.15 2.26 1.97
C GLN A 46 -7.00 3.52 2.19
N GLY A 47 -6.80 4.56 1.36
CA GLY A 47 -7.66 5.74 1.33
C GLY A 47 -9.11 5.48 0.93
N GLU A 48 -9.37 4.51 0.04
CA GLU A 48 -10.71 4.13 -0.39
C GLU A 48 -11.44 3.35 0.72
N ILE A 49 -10.75 2.39 1.35
CA ILE A 49 -11.25 1.66 2.53
C ILE A 49 -11.67 2.64 3.63
N LEU A 50 -10.80 3.61 3.93
CA LEU A 50 -11.05 4.63 4.94
C LEU A 50 -12.26 5.50 4.57
N GLN A 51 -12.39 5.88 3.30
CA GLN A 51 -13.50 6.68 2.82
C GLN A 51 -14.84 5.93 2.99
N ASP A 52 -14.86 4.65 2.66
CA ASP A 52 -16.07 3.84 2.74
C ASP A 52 -16.46 3.54 4.19
N ALA A 53 -15.50 3.28 5.08
CA ALA A 53 -15.76 3.17 6.51
C ALA A 53 -16.38 4.45 7.08
N ILE A 54 -15.88 5.63 6.67
CA ILE A 54 -16.47 6.91 7.08
C ILE A 54 -17.90 7.05 6.56
N LYS A 55 -18.16 6.72 5.29
CA LYS A 55 -19.52 6.77 4.74
C LYS A 55 -20.47 5.83 5.50
N ASN A 56 -20.02 4.61 5.81
CA ASN A 56 -20.80 3.61 6.53
C ASN A 56 -21.07 4.01 7.99
N SER A 57 -20.17 4.78 8.62
CA SER A 57 -20.37 5.30 9.97
C SER A 57 -21.43 6.39 10.07
N GLY A 58 -21.80 7.03 8.95
CA GLY A 58 -22.74 8.17 8.92
C GLY A 58 -22.18 9.47 9.53
N ILE A 59 -20.90 9.50 9.92
CA ILE A 59 -20.26 10.69 10.48
C ILE A 59 -19.82 11.62 9.36
N SER A 60 -20.14 12.91 9.50
CA SER A 60 -19.76 13.90 8.48
C SER A 60 -18.25 14.14 8.47
N ILE A 61 -17.69 14.30 7.27
CA ILE A 61 -16.27 14.64 7.08
C ILE A 61 -15.88 15.89 7.87
N THR A 62 -16.79 16.88 7.99
CA THR A 62 -16.59 18.08 8.81
C THR A 62 -16.17 17.74 10.23
N ARG A 63 -16.92 16.84 10.88
CA ARG A 63 -16.64 16.46 12.26
C ARG A 63 -15.30 15.75 12.40
N ILE A 64 -14.96 14.90 11.43
CA ILE A 64 -13.68 14.19 11.42
C ILE A 64 -12.51 15.15 11.26
N VAL A 65 -12.61 16.14 10.37
CA VAL A 65 -11.51 17.10 10.17
C VAL A 65 -11.35 18.05 11.36
N ASP A 66 -12.45 18.39 12.03
CA ASP A 66 -12.43 19.21 13.25
C ASP A 66 -11.73 18.47 14.41
N GLU A 67 -12.05 17.18 14.61
CA GLU A 67 -11.40 16.33 15.63
C GLU A 67 -9.92 16.04 15.32
N LEU A 68 -9.58 15.88 14.05
CA LEU A 68 -8.18 15.67 13.63
C LEU A 68 -7.34 16.96 13.58
N GLY A 69 -7.97 18.13 13.66
CA GLY A 69 -7.28 19.43 13.53
C GLY A 69 -6.67 19.67 12.14
N ILE A 70 -7.28 19.10 11.08
CA ILE A 70 -6.81 19.25 9.69
C ILE A 70 -7.85 19.95 8.82
N THR A 71 -7.45 20.34 7.61
CA THR A 71 -8.37 20.96 6.64
C THR A 71 -9.05 19.92 5.74
N ARG A 72 -10.26 20.23 5.24
CA ARG A 72 -10.98 19.36 4.28
C ARG A 72 -10.17 18.96 3.04
N PRO A 73 -9.40 19.86 2.38
CA PRO A 73 -8.57 19.46 1.24
C PRO A 73 -7.53 18.40 1.62
N THR A 74 -7.04 18.43 2.87
CA THR A 74 -6.04 17.48 3.36
C THR A 74 -6.62 16.08 3.50
N ILE A 75 -7.83 15.93 4.05
CA ILE A 75 -8.47 14.61 4.17
C ILE A 75 -8.85 14.04 2.80
N TYR A 76 -9.31 14.88 1.86
CA TYR A 76 -9.60 14.42 0.49
C TYR A 76 -8.35 13.98 -0.27
N ARG A 77 -7.18 14.56 0.03
CA ARG A 77 -5.90 14.09 -0.49
C ARG A 77 -5.54 12.73 0.09
N LYS A 78 -5.74 12.53 1.39
CA LYS A 78 -5.47 11.25 2.08
C LYS A 78 -6.28 10.10 1.49
N PHE A 79 -7.52 10.32 1.08
CA PHE A 79 -8.33 9.28 0.41
C PHE A 79 -7.77 8.80 -0.94
N LYS A 80 -6.87 9.56 -1.56
CA LYS A 80 -6.21 9.18 -2.81
C LYS A 80 -4.87 8.47 -2.60
N GLU A 81 -4.40 8.35 -1.37
CA GLU A 81 -3.13 7.69 -1.07
C GLU A 81 -3.35 6.16 -1.02
N GLU A 82 -2.47 5.42 -1.69
CA GLU A 82 -2.51 3.95 -1.69
C GLU A 82 -2.21 3.38 -0.31
N THR A 83 -1.30 4.04 0.42
CA THR A 83 -0.88 3.69 1.78
C THR A 83 -1.07 4.87 2.71
N LEU A 84 -1.49 4.60 3.94
CA LEU A 84 -1.74 5.57 4.99
C LEU A 84 -0.93 5.24 6.24
N ASP A 85 -0.62 6.28 7.00
CA ASP A 85 0.03 6.13 8.30
C ASP A 85 -0.92 5.43 9.29
N TYR A 86 -0.37 4.47 10.06
CA TYR A 86 -1.15 3.71 11.03
C TYR A 86 -1.73 4.62 12.12
N GLY A 87 -0.96 5.60 12.60
CA GLY A 87 -1.41 6.56 13.60
C GLY A 87 -2.60 7.38 13.10
N PHE A 88 -2.58 7.76 11.82
CA PHE A 88 -3.69 8.45 11.18
C PHE A 88 -4.95 7.58 11.07
N VAL A 89 -4.82 6.36 10.55
CA VAL A 89 -5.93 5.40 10.43
C VAL A 89 -6.55 5.10 11.80
N LYS A 90 -5.71 4.85 12.81
CA LYS A 90 -6.16 4.57 14.16
C LYS A 90 -6.97 5.72 14.76
N ARG A 91 -6.51 6.97 14.60
CA ARG A 91 -7.28 8.14 15.09
C ARG A 91 -8.64 8.25 14.43
N ILE A 92 -8.74 7.99 13.12
CA ILE A 92 -10.04 7.99 12.45
C ILE A 92 -10.91 6.85 12.96
N GLY A 93 -10.34 5.66 13.16
CA GLY A 93 -11.03 4.51 13.76
C GLY A 93 -11.61 4.83 15.13
N ASP A 94 -10.83 5.50 15.96
CA ASP A 94 -11.24 5.97 17.29
C ASP A 94 -12.40 7.00 17.20
N ILE A 95 -12.43 7.86 16.18
CA ILE A 95 -13.51 8.85 15.95
C ILE A 95 -14.79 8.18 15.44
N ILE A 96 -14.68 7.21 14.53
CA ILE A 96 -15.84 6.57 13.89
C ILE A 96 -16.30 5.29 14.60
N GLY A 97 -15.55 4.82 15.60
CA GLY A 97 -15.83 3.57 16.31
C GLY A 97 -15.62 2.33 15.43
N HIS A 98 -14.69 2.38 14.48
CA HIS A 98 -14.40 1.29 13.54
C HIS A 98 -12.98 0.77 13.73
N ASP A 99 -12.82 -0.55 13.80
CA ASP A 99 -11.50 -1.18 13.86
C ASP A 99 -11.01 -1.48 12.44
N PHE A 100 -9.93 -0.82 12.04
CA PHE A 100 -9.31 -1.00 10.72
C PHE A 100 -8.32 -2.16 10.66
N SER A 101 -8.07 -2.86 11.77
CA SER A 101 -7.05 -3.92 11.85
C SER A 101 -7.31 -5.10 10.92
N SER A 102 -8.58 -5.39 10.59
CA SER A 102 -8.96 -6.47 9.67
C SER A 102 -8.85 -6.11 8.19
N GLU A 103 -9.02 -4.82 7.85
CA GLU A 103 -9.13 -4.35 6.47
C GLU A 103 -7.79 -3.78 5.98
N ILE A 104 -7.10 -3.09 6.86
CA ILE A 104 -5.78 -2.50 6.61
C ILE A 104 -4.77 -3.43 7.27
N THR A 105 -4.58 -4.60 6.65
CA THR A 105 -3.40 -5.43 6.93
C THR A 105 -2.21 -4.70 6.33
N GLN A 106 -1.67 -3.76 7.10
CA GLN A 106 -0.47 -3.06 6.71
C GLN A 106 0.61 -4.13 6.49
N PRO A 107 1.36 -4.10 5.37
CA PRO A 107 2.60 -4.84 5.26
C PRO A 107 3.62 -4.15 6.17
N GLN A 108 3.34 -4.11 7.48
CA GLN A 108 4.37 -3.87 8.47
C GLN A 108 5.30 -5.05 8.32
N GLN A 109 6.47 -4.72 7.76
CA GLN A 109 7.66 -5.52 7.81
C GLN A 109 7.67 -6.29 9.13
N SER A 110 7.73 -7.60 8.99
CA SER A 110 7.95 -8.57 10.05
C SER A 110 9.27 -8.27 10.77
N SER A 111 9.23 -7.28 11.65
CA SER A 111 10.22 -7.08 12.70
C SER A 111 9.65 -6.06 13.66
N LEU A 112 9.09 -6.53 14.77
CA LEU A 112 9.51 -6.15 16.13
C LEU A 112 8.71 -7.01 17.12
N PRO A 113 9.38 -7.80 17.98
CA PRO A 113 8.70 -8.56 19.01
C PRO A 113 8.24 -7.61 20.12
N PHE A 114 6.93 -7.58 20.32
CA PHE A 114 6.24 -7.40 21.61
C PHE A 114 6.80 -6.33 22.58
N VAL A 115 6.09 -5.20 22.67
CA VAL A 115 5.88 -4.52 23.96
C VAL A 115 4.40 -4.18 24.06
N SER A 116 3.62 -5.11 24.61
CA SER A 116 2.33 -4.76 25.20
C SER A 116 2.60 -4.04 26.52
N ASN A 117 2.60 -2.71 26.52
CA ASN A 117 2.46 -1.97 27.77
C ASN A 117 0.98 -1.95 28.16
N ASN A 118 0.55 -3.04 28.79
CA ASN A 118 -0.68 -3.08 29.57
C ASN A 118 -0.54 -2.12 30.78
N VAL A 119 -1.26 -1.01 30.71
CA VAL A 119 -1.49 -0.11 31.84
C VAL A 119 -2.25 -0.89 32.91
N THR A 120 -1.56 -1.32 33.97
CA THR A 120 -2.19 -1.85 35.19
C THR A 120 -2.04 -0.87 36.34
N ARG A 121 -3.19 -0.37 36.78
CA ARG A 121 -3.43 0.40 38.00
C ARG A 121 -3.10 -0.42 39.26
N PHE A 122 -2.37 0.20 40.20
CA PHE A 122 -2.34 0.05 41.68
C PHE A 122 -2.11 -1.34 42.35
N VAL A 123 -1.11 -1.40 43.25
CA VAL A 123 -1.16 -1.64 44.73
C VAL A 123 0.14 -2.32 45.25
N SER A 124 0.62 -1.82 46.40
CA SER A 124 1.77 -2.22 47.22
C SER A 124 1.74 -3.65 47.78
N SER A 125 2.91 -4.33 47.87
CA SER A 125 3.48 -4.98 49.08
C SER A 125 4.59 -5.97 48.72
N GLY A 126 5.62 -6.07 49.56
CA GLY A 126 6.89 -6.74 49.26
C GLY A 126 7.00 -8.24 49.56
N VAL A 127 8.28 -8.66 49.62
CA VAL A 127 8.92 -9.93 50.06
C VAL A 127 9.72 -10.62 48.93
N THR A 128 11.05 -10.60 49.07
CA THR A 128 12.08 -11.49 48.45
C THR A 128 12.50 -12.57 49.47
N PRO A 129 13.45 -13.53 49.24
CA PRO A 129 14.20 -14.00 48.03
C PRO A 129 14.41 -15.55 47.88
N LYS A 130 14.93 -16.06 46.73
CA LYS A 130 16.11 -16.98 46.57
C LYS A 130 16.28 -17.53 45.11
N PRO A 131 17.47 -18.05 44.70
CA PRO A 131 18.18 -17.62 43.49
C PRO A 131 18.49 -18.74 42.47
N ASP A 132 18.73 -18.42 41.20
CA ASP A 132 19.73 -19.16 40.41
C ASP A 132 20.32 -18.37 39.23
N LEU A 133 21.65 -18.49 39.11
CA LEU A 133 22.65 -18.14 38.09
C LEU A 133 22.79 -16.73 37.43
N LEU A 134 24.07 -16.32 37.41
CA LEU A 134 24.65 -15.04 37.04
C LEU A 134 24.78 -14.83 35.52
N GLN A 135 24.13 -13.78 35.01
CA GLN A 135 24.77 -12.83 34.09
C GLN A 135 24.65 -11.46 34.76
N PRO A 136 25.69 -10.60 34.75
CA PRO A 136 25.51 -9.21 35.12
C PRO A 136 24.71 -8.59 33.97
N VAL A 137 23.39 -8.71 34.06
CA VAL A 137 22.48 -7.84 33.33
C VAL A 137 22.71 -6.46 33.92
N ASP A 138 23.68 -5.77 33.34
CA ASP A 138 23.91 -4.35 33.56
C ASP A 138 22.73 -3.63 32.90
N ASN A 139 21.60 -3.68 33.61
CA ASN A 139 20.36 -2.94 33.37
C ASN A 139 20.58 -1.46 33.71
N ASP A 140 21.77 -0.92 33.47
CA ASP A 140 21.96 0.52 33.49
C ASP A 140 21.42 1.08 32.17
N PRO A 141 20.24 1.74 32.18
CA PRO A 141 19.65 2.30 30.98
C PRO A 141 20.60 3.31 30.30
N VAL A 142 21.49 3.95 31.07
CA VAL A 142 22.47 4.90 30.54
C VAL A 142 23.52 4.18 29.69
N LYS A 143 23.98 3.00 30.13
CA LYS A 143 24.96 2.19 29.39
C LYS A 143 24.38 1.59 28.12
N GLN A 144 23.13 1.15 28.15
CA GLN A 144 22.43 0.67 26.95
C GLN A 144 22.20 1.81 25.95
N LEU A 145 21.80 3.00 26.43
CA LEU A 145 21.66 4.19 25.60
C LEU A 145 22.99 4.59 24.97
N LEU A 146 24.08 4.59 25.73
CA LEU A 146 25.41 4.88 25.22
C LEU A 146 25.84 3.86 24.15
N ALA A 147 25.60 2.57 24.38
CA ALA A 147 25.91 1.53 23.40
C ALA A 147 25.11 1.70 22.10
N LEU A 148 23.83 2.07 22.19
CA LEU A 148 23.00 2.37 21.02
C LEU A 148 23.47 3.63 20.29
N GLN A 149 23.82 4.67 21.04
CA GLN A 149 24.37 5.91 20.48
C GLN A 149 25.67 5.65 19.72
N THR A 150 26.60 4.87 20.29
CA THR A 150 27.86 4.51 19.60
C THR A 150 27.60 3.73 18.33
N LYS A 151 26.66 2.79 18.32
CA LYS A 151 26.27 2.04 17.11
C LYS A 151 25.69 2.95 16.04
N TYR A 152 24.85 3.91 16.42
CA TYR A 152 24.26 4.86 15.50
C TYR A 152 25.31 5.79 14.87
N ILE A 153 26.24 6.32 15.68
CA ILE A 153 27.34 7.16 15.20
C ILE A 153 28.19 6.40 14.18
N ALA A 154 28.62 5.18 14.50
CA ALA A 154 29.42 4.36 13.60
C ALA A 154 28.72 4.08 12.26
N LEU A 155 27.40 3.87 12.29
CA LEU A 155 26.60 3.67 11.07
C LEU A 155 26.56 4.93 10.20
N LEU A 156 26.36 6.11 10.82
CA LEU A 156 26.35 7.38 10.09
C LEU A 156 27.72 7.70 9.48
N GLU A 157 28.81 7.41 10.21
CA GLU A 157 30.17 7.59 9.71
C GLU A 157 30.45 6.69 8.52
N ALA A 158 30.10 5.40 8.60
CA ALA A 158 30.24 4.47 7.47
C ALA A 158 29.40 4.91 6.25
N TYR A 159 28.19 5.42 6.47
CA TYR A 159 27.36 5.96 5.40
C TYR A 159 27.98 7.20 4.74
N ASN A 160 28.50 8.13 5.55
CA ASN A 160 29.18 9.33 5.05
C ASN A 160 30.47 8.98 4.29
N GLU A 161 31.21 7.98 4.74
CA GLU A 161 32.40 7.46 4.04
C GLU A 161 32.02 6.91 2.65
N LEU A 162 30.93 6.15 2.55
CA LEU A 162 30.42 5.66 1.27
C LEU A 162 29.99 6.80 0.34
N LEU A 163 29.34 7.84 0.87
CA LEU A 163 28.99 9.02 0.08
C LEU A 163 30.22 9.76 -0.44
N LEU A 164 31.24 9.95 0.40
CA LEU A 164 32.51 10.57 -0.03
C LEU A 164 33.24 9.71 -1.06
N LYS A 165 33.14 8.39 -1.00
CA LYS A 165 33.76 7.50 -1.98
C LYS A 165 33.07 7.56 -3.36
N VAL A 166 31.76 7.78 -3.40
CA VAL A 166 30.98 7.84 -4.66
C VAL A 166 30.98 9.26 -5.25
N TYR A 167 30.98 10.30 -4.39
CA TYR A 167 30.78 11.69 -4.79
C TYR A 167 31.91 12.65 -4.39
N GLY A 168 33.01 12.13 -3.83
CA GLY A 168 34.16 12.95 -3.49
C GLY A 168 34.80 13.61 -4.72
N PRO A 169 35.39 14.81 -4.58
CA PRO A 169 36.11 15.46 -5.67
C PRO A 169 37.33 14.59 -6.07
N LYS A 170 37.54 14.46 -7.39
CA LYS A 170 38.64 13.68 -7.99
C LYS A 170 40.00 14.32 -7.76
#